data_AF-A0A934R7M4-F1
#
_entry.id   AF-A0A934R7M4-F1
#
_cell.length_a   1.000
_cell.length_b   1.000
_cell.length_c   1.000
_cell.angle_alpha   90.00
_cell.angle_beta   90.00
_cell.angle_gamma   90.00
#
_symmetry.space_group_name_H-M   'P 1'
#
loop_
_entity.id
_entity.type
_entity.pdbx_description
1 polymer ?
#
loop_
_entity_poly.entity_id
_entity_poly.type
_entity_poly.pdbx_seq_one_letter_code
_entity_poly.pdbx_strand_id
1 'polypeptide(L)' 'MNAAEVSQPTLREKIQIMETIWEDFRARADSFGISHDQKNLLNSRRDRIRTGEATILDWDSVKHTIGQA' A
#
# COMPACT_ATOMS: atom_id res chain seq x y z
N MET A 1 -11.26 -5.50 17.34
CA MET A 1 -10.45 -4.34 17.74
C MET A 1 -11.18 -3.07 17.35
N ASN A 2 -11.46 -2.17 18.27
CA ASN A 2 -12.10 -0.89 18.00
C ASN A 2 -11.08 0.26 17.98
N ALA A 3 -11.47 1.44 17.46
CA ALA A 3 -10.56 2.58 17.34
C ALA A 3 -10.02 3.08 18.70
N ALA A 4 -10.78 2.87 19.79
CA ALA A 4 -10.36 3.25 21.14
C ALA A 4 -9.21 2.34 21.64
N GLU A 5 -9.28 1.03 21.37
CA GLU A 5 -8.23 0.05 21.68
C GLU A 5 -6.94 0.31 20.90
N VAL A 6 -7.02 0.82 19.66
CA VAL A 6 -5.84 1.20 18.86
C VAL A 6 -5.18 2.49 19.37
N SER A 7 -5.89 3.30 20.16
CA SER A 7 -5.38 4.59 20.62
C SER A 7 -4.48 4.50 21.86
N GLN A 8 -4.63 3.45 22.67
CA GLN A 8 -3.94 3.26 23.95
C GLN A 8 -2.47 2.77 23.86
N PRO A 9 -2.06 1.91 22.92
CA PRO A 9 -0.70 1.39 22.87
C PRO A 9 0.36 2.46 22.60
N THR A 10 1.62 2.16 22.89
CA THR A 10 2.76 2.97 22.46
C THR A 10 2.87 3.02 20.94
N LEU A 11 3.58 4.02 20.38
CA LEU A 11 3.80 4.13 18.94
C LEU A 11 4.38 2.83 18.34
N ARG A 12 5.32 2.19 19.03
CA ARG A 12 5.92 0.93 18.59
C ARG A 12 4.88 -0.18 18.48
N GLU A 13 4.03 -0.32 19.49
CA GLU A 13 2.97 -1.33 19.49
C GLU A 13 1.93 -1.03 18.41
N LYS A 14 1.58 0.25 18.18
CA LYS A 14 0.71 0.64 17.06
C LYS A 14 1.31 0.23 15.71
N ILE A 15 2.61 0.44 15.51
CA ILE A 15 3.32 0.01 14.28
C ILE A 15 3.26 -1.51 14.13
N GLN A 16 3.54 -2.27 15.18
CA GLN A 16 3.46 -3.74 15.13
C GLN A 16 2.05 -4.26 14.86
N ILE A 17 1.03 -3.63 15.45
CA ILE A 17 -0.38 -3.94 15.17
C ILE A 17 -0.69 -3.65 13.70
N MET A 18 -0.25 -2.49 13.17
CA MET A 18 -0.42 -2.16 11.75
C MET A 18 0.26 -3.18 10.83
N GLU A 19 1.50 -3.57 11.11
CA GLU A 19 2.24 -4.58 10.34
C GLU A 19 1.50 -5.93 10.33
N THR A 20 1.00 -6.35 11.49
CA THR A 20 0.25 -7.61 11.63
C THR A 20 -1.05 -7.58 10.82
N ILE A 21 -1.81 -6.49 10.90
CA ILE A 21 -3.02 -6.29 10.10
C ILE A 21 -2.69 -6.28 8.61
N TRP A 22 -1.58 -5.65 8.23
CA TRP A 22 -1.16 -5.54 6.83
C TRP A 22 -0.80 -6.90 6.24
N GLU A 23 -0.09 -7.73 6.99
CA GLU A 23 0.26 -9.09 6.56
C GLU A 23 -0.98 -9.98 6.45
N ASP A 24 -1.91 -9.84 7.39
CA ASP A 24 -3.19 -10.54 7.36
C ASP A 24 -4.06 -10.15 6.14
N PHE A 25 -4.11 -8.85 5.80
CA PHE A 25 -4.77 -8.38 4.58
C PHE A 25 -4.08 -8.86 3.31
N ARG A 26 -2.74 -8.89 3.31
CA ARG A 26 -1.95 -9.42 2.19
C ARG A 26 -2.27 -10.89 1.93
N ALA A 27 -2.34 -11.71 2.97
CA ALA A 27 -2.67 -13.14 2.85
C ALA A 27 -4.06 -13.38 2.24
N ARG A 28 -4.95 -12.39 2.37
CA ARG A 28 -6.34 -12.43 1.89
C ARG A 28 -6.58 -11.54 0.68
N ALA A 29 -5.53 -10.97 0.08
CA ALA A 29 -5.63 -9.99 -1.00
C ALA A 29 -6.50 -10.49 -2.18
N ASP A 30 -6.38 -11.78 -2.52
CA ASP A 30 -7.14 -12.40 -3.61
C ASP A 30 -8.63 -12.64 -3.28
N SER A 31 -9.01 -12.58 -2.00
CA SER A 31 -10.40 -12.74 -1.55
C SER A 31 -11.19 -11.42 -1.55
N PHE A 32 -10.50 -10.29 -1.66
CA PHE A 32 -11.17 -9.00 -1.82
C PHE A 32 -11.79 -8.93 -3.23
N GLY A 33 -13.05 -8.52 -3.31
CA GLY A 33 -13.79 -8.35 -4.56
C GLY A 33 -13.33 -7.13 -5.37
N ILE A 34 -12.03 -7.03 -5.67
CA ILE A 34 -11.52 -6.06 -6.63
C ILE A 34 -12.09 -6.35 -8.01
N SER A 35 -12.56 -5.30 -8.70
CA SER A 35 -13.10 -5.47 -10.05
C SER A 35 -12.00 -5.94 -11.00
N HIS A 36 -12.41 -6.62 -12.08
CA HIS A 36 -11.46 -7.08 -13.09
C HIS A 36 -10.66 -5.92 -13.70
N ASP A 37 -11.31 -4.76 -13.89
CA ASP A 37 -10.67 -3.54 -14.40
C ASP A 37 -9.60 -2.99 -13.47
N GLN A 38 -9.87 -3.00 -12.15
CA GLN A 38 -8.88 -2.58 -11.15
C GLN A 38 -7.67 -3.51 -11.15
N LYS A 39 -7.89 -4.83 -11.24
CA LYS A 39 -6.81 -5.82 -11.30
C LYS A 39 -5.97 -5.65 -12.57
N ASN A 40 -6.62 -5.45 -13.72
CA ASN A 40 -5.94 -5.25 -14.99
C ASN A 40 -5.11 -3.96 -15.01
N LEU A 41 -5.65 -2.87 -14.45
CA LEU A 41 -4.91 -1.61 -14.29
C LEU A 41 -3.63 -1.80 -13.46
N LEU A 42 -3.74 -2.49 -12.31
CA LEU A 42 -2.59 -2.74 -11.44
C LEU A 42 -1.55 -3.65 -12.09
N ASN A 43 -1.99 -4.69 -12.80
CA ASN A 43 -1.10 -5.58 -13.55
C ASN A 43 -0.36 -4.84 -14.66
N SER A 44 -1.06 -4.03 -15.46
CA SER A 44 -0.46 -3.20 -16.50
C SER A 44 0.60 -2.25 -15.93
N ARG A 45 0.36 -1.63 -14.77
CA ARG A 45 1.36 -0.79 -14.10
C ARG A 45 2.60 -1.58 -13.68
N ARG A 46 2.44 -2.80 -13.17
CA ARG A 46 3.57 -3.69 -12.81
C ARG A 46 4.36 -4.12 -14.04
N ASP A 47 3.67 -4.44 -15.14
CA ASP A 47 4.33 -4.81 -16.39
C ASP A 47 5.17 -3.66 -16.95
N ARG A 48 4.65 -2.43 -16.95
CA ARG A 48 5.43 -1.25 -17.36
C ARG A 48 6.70 -1.04 -16.55
N ILE A 49 6.67 -1.33 -15.25
CA ILE A 49 7.88 -1.28 -14.42
C ILE A 49 8.85 -2.39 -14.83
N ARG A 50 8.34 -3.61 -15.04
CA ARG A 50 9.15 -4.77 -15.45
C ARG A 50 9.80 -4.59 -16.84
N THR A 51 9.12 -3.93 -17.77
CA THR A 51 9.63 -3.64 -19.13
C THR A 51 10.51 -2.39 -19.20
N GLY A 52 10.60 -1.61 -18.11
CA GLY A 52 11.37 -0.36 -18.06
C GLY A 52 10.62 0.85 -18.65
N GLU A 53 9.35 0.71 -19.03
CA GLU A 53 8.47 1.80 -19.47
C GLU A 53 8.01 2.71 -18.31
N ALA A 54 8.23 2.29 -17.07
CA ALA A 54 8.01 3.08 -15.87
C ALA A 54 9.08 2.75 -14.82
N THR A 55 9.36 3.71 -13.94
CA THR A 55 10.33 3.57 -12.86
C THR A 55 9.67 3.77 -11.51
N ILE A 56 10.07 2.99 -10.51
CA ILE A 56 9.72 3.27 -9.11
C ILE A 56 10.61 4.42 -8.66
N LEU A 57 9.97 5.51 -8.23
CA LEU A 57 10.67 6.68 -7.72
C LEU A 57 10.86 6.55 -6.21
N ASP A 58 12.03 6.95 -5.72
CA ASP A 58 12.29 7.06 -4.30
C ASP A 58 11.44 8.19 -3.69
N TRP A 59 10.76 7.89 -2.58
CA TRP A 59 9.82 8.82 -1.96
C TRP A 59 10.50 10.10 -1.48
N ASP A 60 11.67 9.99 -0.84
CA ASP A 60 12.39 11.15 -0.33
C ASP A 60 12.87 12.07 -1.46
N SER A 61 13.16 11.49 -2.62
CA SER A 61 13.56 12.21 -3.82
C SER A 61 12.41 12.99 -4.49
N VAL A 62 11.15 12.55 -4.34
CA VAL A 62 10.03 13.10 -5.14
C VAL A 62 8.89 13.72 -4.33
N LYS A 63 8.84 13.52 -3.00
CA LYS A 63 7.74 14.04 -2.16
C LYS A 63 7.51 15.56 -2.31
N HIS A 64 8.56 16.32 -2.61
CA HIS A 64 8.50 17.78 -2.77
C HIS A 64 7.91 18.24 -4.11
N THR A 65 7.79 17.36 -5.11
CA THR A 65 7.27 17.71 -6.44
C THR A 65 5.74 17.54 -6.52
N ILE A 66 5.12 16.93 -5.51
CA ILE A 66 3.68 16.67 -5.48
C ILE A 66 2.93 17.97 -5.18
N GLY A 67 1.98 18.35 -6.03
CA GLY A 67 1.14 19.54 -5.86
C GLY A 67 1.77 20.86 -6.34
N GLN A 68 2.92 20.81 -7.01
CA GLN A 68 3.61 21.96 -7.63
C GLN A 68 3.19 22.18 -9.11
N ALA A 69 1.95 21.81 -9.47
CA ALA A 69 1.42 21.97 -10.84
C ALA A 69 0.41 23.11 -10.92
#